data_AF-A0A176S2L4-F1
#
_entry.id   AF-A0A176S2L4-F1
#
_cell.length_a   1.000
_cell.length_b   1.000
_cell.length_c   1.000
_cell.angle_alpha   90.00
_cell.angle_beta   90.00
_cell.angle_gamma   90.00
#
_symmetry.space_group_name_H-M   'P 1'
#
loop_
_entity.id
_entity.type
_entity.pdbx_description
1 polymer ?
#
loop_
_entity_poly.entity_id
_entity_poly.type
_entity_poly.pdbx_seq_one_letter_code
_entity_poly.pdbx_strand_id
1 'polypeptide(L)' 'MAQLKALELNNVLILTEEQDKNLYLAARNLHQVNVSDAMAVDPVNLIKHEKVLITVPALKKIEERLA' A
#
# COMPACT_ATOMS: atom_id res chain seq x y z
N MET A 1 2.78 -13.28 -7.24
CA MET A 1 1.66 -13.05 -8.20
C MET A 1 0.36 -13.76 -7.80
N ALA A 2 0.39 -14.91 -7.12
CA ALA A 2 -0.84 -15.62 -6.73
C ALA A 2 -1.75 -14.83 -5.77
N GLN A 3 -1.17 -14.15 -4.76
CA GLN A 3 -1.96 -13.43 -3.75
C GLN A 3 -2.69 -12.19 -4.32
N LEU A 4 -2.06 -11.40 -5.20
CA LEU A 4 -2.72 -10.24 -5.82
C LEU A 4 -3.82 -10.66 -6.82
N LYS A 5 -3.60 -11.75 -7.57
CA LYS A 5 -4.63 -12.32 -8.45
C LYS A 5 -5.82 -12.87 -7.67
N ALA A 6 -5.60 -13.47 -6.50
CA ALA A 6 -6.68 -13.96 -5.64
C ALA A 6 -7.57 -12.84 -5.09
N LEU A 7 -7.05 -11.60 -5.02
CA LEU A 7 -7.77 -10.42 -4.53
C LEU A 7 -8.29 -9.52 -5.67
N GLU A 8 -8.09 -9.91 -6.93
CA GLU A 8 -8.44 -9.11 -8.11
C GLU A 8 -7.91 -7.66 -8.02
N LEU A 9 -6.67 -7.54 -7.52
CA LEU A 9 -5.97 -6.28 -7.35
C LEU A 9 -5.01 -6.09 -8.52
N ASN A 10 -5.49 -5.39 -9.56
CA ASN A 10 -4.66 -5.02 -10.71
C ASN A 10 -3.91 -3.70 -10.45
N ASN A 11 -4.61 -2.68 -9.94
CA ASN A 11 -4.03 -1.38 -9.60
C ASN A 11 -4.24 -1.07 -8.11
N VAL A 12 -3.20 -1.22 -7.29
CA VAL A 12 -3.32 -1.11 -5.83
C VAL A 12 -2.16 -0.39 -5.17
N LEU A 13 -2.48 0.48 -4.22
CA LEU A 13 -1.54 1.03 -3.25
C LEU A 13 -1.58 0.20 -1.98
N ILE A 14 -0.44 -0.35 -1.56
CA ILE A 14 -0.30 -1.12 -0.33
C ILE A 14 0.34 -0.20 0.72
N LEU A 15 -0.40 0.06 1.81
CA LEU A 15 0.08 0.83 2.95
C LEU A 15 0.49 -0.10 4.08
N THR A 16 1.76 -0.01 4.47
CA THR A 16 2.34 -0.76 5.58
C THR A 16 2.79 0.16 6.70
N GLU A 17 2.82 -0.38 7.92
CA GLU A 17 3.25 0.36 9.12
C GLU A 17 4.74 0.69 9.09
N GLU A 18 5.53 -0.21 8.50
CA GLU A 18 6.97 -0.13 8.36
C GLU A 18 7.38 -0.55 6.94
N GLN A 19 8.54 -0.09 6.48
CA GLN A 19 9.11 -0.51 5.20
C GLN A 19 9.53 -1.99 5.24
N ASP A 20 8.75 -2.85 4.61
CA ASP A 20 9.16 -4.21 4.29
C ASP A 20 9.93 -4.22 2.96
N LYS A 21 11.24 -4.52 3.04
CA LYS A 21 12.11 -4.62 1.86
C LYS A 21 11.67 -5.69 0.87
N ASN A 22 11.20 -6.84 1.33
CA ASN A 22 10.80 -7.94 0.45
C ASN A 22 9.52 -7.56 -0.28
N LEU A 23 8.56 -6.95 0.42
CA LEU A 23 7.33 -6.45 -0.18
C LEU A 23 7.62 -5.34 -1.20
N TYR A 24 8.51 -4.41 -0.86
CA TYR A 24 8.94 -3.34 -1.77
C TYR A 24 9.61 -3.92 -3.03
N LEU A 25 10.55 -4.86 -2.89
CA LEU A 25 11.22 -5.51 -4.02
C LEU A 25 10.23 -6.31 -4.88
N ALA A 26 9.23 -6.94 -4.27
CA ALA A 26 8.18 -7.67 -4.98
C ALA A 26 7.25 -6.74 -5.76
N ALA A 27 6.89 -5.59 -5.18
CA ALA A 27 6.06 -4.58 -5.82
C ALA A 27 6.80 -3.77 -6.90
N ARG A 28 8.11 -3.55 -6.74
CA ARG A 28 8.92 -2.74 -7.68
C ARG A 28 8.86 -3.22 -9.14
N ASN A 29 8.65 -4.51 -9.36
CA ASN A 29 8.52 -5.08 -10.71
C ASN A 29 7.08 -5.05 -11.26
N LEU A 30 6.11 -4.58 -10.48
CA LEU A 30 4.70 -4.52 -10.83
C LEU A 30 4.30 -3.07 -11.07
N HIS A 31 4.12 -2.69 -12.34
CA HIS A 31 3.88 -1.29 -12.73
C HIS A 31 2.60 -0.66 -12.14
N GLN A 32 1.67 -1.50 -11.68
CA GLN A 32 0.38 -1.09 -11.14
C GLN A 32 0.28 -1.32 -9.62
N VAL A 33 1.37 -1.72 -8.96
CA VAL A 33 1.39 -1.99 -7.51
C VAL A 33 2.46 -1.14 -6.87
N ASN A 34 2.05 -0.21 -6.01
CA ASN A 34 2.97 0.55 -5.18
C ASN A 34 2.86 0.12 -3.72
N VAL A 35 3.99 0.19 -3.01
CA VAL A 35 4.06 -0.02 -1.56
C VAL A 35 4.58 1.27 -0.95
N SER A 36 3.85 1.83 0.01
CA SER A 36 4.21 3.04 0.73
C SER A 36 4.00 2.87 2.23
N ASP A 37 4.73 3.66 3.00
CA ASP A 37 4.57 3.72 4.44
C ASP A 37 3.31 4.53 4.80
N ALA A 38 2.59 4.10 5.83
CA ALA A 38 1.43 4.78 6.37
C ALA A 38 1.70 6.25 6.74
N MET A 39 2.92 6.55 7.23
CA MET A 39 3.36 7.89 7.58
C MET A 39 3.67 8.76 6.36
N ALA A 40 4.07 8.13 5.25
CA ALA A 40 4.46 8.80 4.00
C ALA A 40 3.32 8.82 2.97
N VAL A 41 2.08 8.53 3.39
CA VAL A 41 0.92 8.57 2.51
C VAL A 41 0.65 10.00 2.03
N ASP A 42 0.43 10.14 0.73
CA ASP A 42 0.12 11.40 0.07
C ASP A 42 -1.17 11.30 -0.75
N PRO A 43 -1.94 12.40 -0.86
CA PRO A 43 -3.23 12.41 -1.55
C PRO A 43 -3.11 12.08 -3.04
N VAL A 44 -1.97 12.34 -3.68
CA VAL A 44 -1.76 12.03 -5.10
C VAL A 44 -1.70 10.53 -5.32
N ASN A 45 -0.95 9.80 -4.48
CA ASN A 45 -0.88 8.35 -4.55
C ASN A 45 -2.21 7.68 -4.18
N LEU A 46 -2.98 8.27 -3.26
CA LEU A 46 -4.33 7.78 -2.92
C LEU A 46 -5.31 7.86 -4.09
N ILE A 47 -5.22 8.91 -4.91
CA ILE A 47 -6.10 9.11 -6.09
C ILE A 47 -5.61 8.31 -7.31
N LYS A 48 -4.30 8.11 -7.42
CA LYS A 48 -3.68 7.42 -8.57
C LYS A 48 -4.02 5.94 -8.66
N HIS A 49 -4.28 5.29 -7.53
CA HIS A 49 -4.56 3.85 -7.47
C HIS A 49 -6.06 3.60 -7.35
N GLU A 50 -6.55 2.57 -8.04
CA GLU A 50 -7.97 2.20 -8.03
C GLU A 50 -8.39 1.64 -6.67
N LYS A 51 -7.49 0.88 -6.03
CA LYS A 51 -7.72 0.28 -4.73
C LYS A 51 -6.58 0.63 -3.77
N VAL A 52 -6.91 0.75 -2.49
CA VAL A 52 -5.94 0.98 -1.42
C VAL A 52 -6.07 -0.14 -0.41
N LEU A 53 -4.99 -0.90 -0.22
CA LEU A 53 -4.89 -1.99 0.74
C LEU A 53 -4.06 -1.51 1.93
N ILE A 54 -4.68 -1.46 3.10
CA ILE A 54 -4.06 -0.90 4.31
C ILE A 54 -3.95 -2.03 5.33
N THR A 55 -2.77 -2.22 5.92
CA THR A 55 -2.63 -3.15 7.04
C THR A 55 -3.27 -2.57 8.30
N VAL A 56 -3.86 -3.42 9.14
CA VAL A 56 -4.44 -3.00 10.44
C VAL A 56 -3.50 -2.09 11.25
N PRO A 57 -2.18 -2.40 11.41
CA PRO A 57 -1.29 -1.50 12.12
C PRO A 57 -1.02 -0.18 11.38
N ALA A 58 -0.95 -0.18 10.04
CA ALA A 58 -0.84 1.06 9.25
C ALA A 58 -2.05 1.97 9.45
N LEU A 59 -3.25 1.39 9.51
CA LEU A 59 -4.48 2.15 9.76
C LEU A 59 -4.44 2.87 11.12
N LYS A 60 -4.00 2.17 12.18
CA LYS A 60 -3.86 2.79 13.51
C LYS A 60 -2.89 3.98 13.50
N LYS A 61 -1.72 3.84 12.85
CA LYS A 61 -0.77 4.96 12.71
C LYS A 61 -1.35 6.15 11.97
N ILE A 62 -2.19 5.92 10.96
CA ILE A 62 -2.87 6.98 10.22
C ILE A 62 -3.89 7.69 11.11
N GLU A 63 -4.68 6.93 11.88
CA GLU A 63 -5.65 7.48 12.84
C GLU A 63 -4.96 8.33 13.92
N GLU A 64 -3.86 7.85 14.51
CA GLU A 64 -3.06 8.61 15.49
C GLU A 64 -2.50 9.92 14.94
N ARG A 65 -2.24 9.99 13.62
CA ARG A 65 -1.69 11.19 12.97
C ARG A 65 -2.75 12.23 12.61
N LEU A 66 -4.01 11.81 12.51
CA LEU A 66 -5.15 12.65 12.13
C LEU A 66 -5.99 13.08 13.35
N ALA A 67 -5.82 12.42 14.49
CA ALA A 67 -6.36 12.80 15.80
C ALA A 67 -5.59 13.97 16.42
#